data_AF-A0A925B361-F1
#
_entry.id   AF-A0A925B361-F1
#
_cell.length_a   1.000
_cell.length_b   1.000
_cell.length_c   1.000
_cell.angle_alpha   90.00
_cell.angle_beta   90.00
_cell.angle_gamma   90.00
#
_symmetry.space_group_name_H-M   'P 1'
#
loop_
_entity.id
_entity.type
_entity.pdbx_description
1 polymer ?
#
loop_
_entity_poly.entity_id
_entity_poly.type
_entity_poly.pdbx_seq_one_letter_code
_entity_poly.pdbx_strand_id
1 'polypeptide(L)'
;MAADDKTSVTIPAEIIEPLQAAVISGEFASIDEALRDLVGQWQHDRWETPQQTALLRLAIEESLNDPKPSLSYDEVKAGIVNLPAGGDPRVGDAAG
;
A
#
# COMPACT_ATOMS: atom_id res chain seq x y z
N MET A 1 0.01 11.82 -28.91
CA MET A 1 -0.09 13.26 -28.57
C MET A 1 -1.14 13.34 -27.48
N ALA A 2 -0.74 13.51 -26.21
CA ALA A 2 -1.70 13.60 -25.12
C ALA A 2 -2.52 14.89 -25.32
N ALA A 3 -3.84 14.79 -25.29
CA ALA A 3 -4.72 15.96 -25.40
C ALA A 3 -4.68 16.72 -24.06
N ASP A 4 -4.28 17.98 -24.09
CA ASP A 4 -4.40 18.88 -22.95
C ASP A 4 -5.83 19.42 -22.91
N ASP A 5 -6.56 19.10 -21.84
CA ASP A 5 -7.92 19.61 -21.61
C ASP A 5 -7.87 20.67 -20.50
N LYS A 6 -8.24 21.91 -20.85
CA LYS A 6 -8.17 23.04 -19.93
C LYS A 6 -9.48 23.22 -19.17
N THR A 7 -9.44 22.90 -17.88
CA THR A 7 -10.54 23.18 -16.95
C THR A 7 -10.15 24.27 -15.96
N SER A 8 -11.08 25.20 -15.68
CA SER A 8 -10.91 26.21 -14.63
C SER A 8 -11.60 25.75 -13.36
N VAL A 9 -10.84 25.67 -12.26
CA VAL A 9 -11.34 25.28 -10.94
C VAL A 9 -11.05 26.36 -9.92
N THR A 10 -11.94 26.53 -8.94
CA THR A 10 -11.70 27.42 -7.80
C THR A 10 -11.11 26.61 -6.65
N ILE A 11 -9.96 27.02 -6.17
CA ILE A 11 -9.23 26.36 -5.08
C ILE A 11 -9.04 27.41 -3.95
N PRO A 12 -9.21 27.03 -2.67
CA PRO A 12 -8.95 27.94 -1.56
C PRO A 12 -7.46 28.34 -1.49
N ALA A 13 -7.20 29.54 -0.98
CA ALA A 13 -5.85 30.10 -0.90
C ALA A 13 -4.89 29.21 -0.09
N GLU A 14 -5.38 28.60 0.99
CA GLU A 14 -4.59 27.71 1.85
C GLU A 14 -3.94 26.53 1.09
N ILE A 15 -4.56 26.09 -0.01
CA ILE A 15 -4.06 24.98 -0.83
C ILE A 15 -3.11 25.49 -1.92
N ILE A 16 -3.34 26.70 -2.48
CA ILE A 16 -2.53 27.23 -3.58
C ILE A 16 -1.23 27.88 -3.11
N GLU A 17 -1.20 28.45 -1.91
CA GLU A 17 -0.01 29.06 -1.32
C GLU A 17 1.20 28.11 -1.23
N PRO A 18 1.07 26.86 -0.74
CA PRO A 18 2.21 25.92 -0.74
C PRO A 18 2.67 25.54 -2.15
N LEU A 19 1.75 25.43 -3.11
CA LEU A 19 2.07 25.19 -4.52
C LEU A 19 2.88 26.34 -5.12
N GLN A 20 2.52 27.59 -4.81
CA GLN A 20 3.27 28.77 -5.22
C GLN A 20 4.67 28.79 -4.60
N ALA A 21 4.80 28.44 -3.32
CA ALA A 21 6.09 28.35 -2.65
C ALA A 21 7.01 27.30 -3.31
N ALA A 22 6.46 26.15 -3.70
CA ALA A 22 7.21 25.10 -4.38
C ALA A 22 7.73 25.55 -5.76
N VAL A 23 6.92 26.31 -6.51
CA VAL A 23 7.36 26.93 -7.77
C VAL A 23 8.44 27.99 -7.55
N ILE A 24 8.28 28.86 -6.54
CA ILE A 24 9.27 29.89 -6.19
C ILE A 24 10.60 29.27 -5.76
N SER A 25 10.55 28.14 -5.05
CA SER A 25 11.73 27.35 -4.67
C SER A 25 12.42 26.68 -5.87
N GLY A 26 11.78 26.65 -7.04
CA GLY A 26 12.26 25.95 -8.22
C GLY A 26 12.10 24.42 -8.15
N GLU A 27 11.27 23.91 -7.25
CA GLU A 27 10.92 22.48 -7.19
C GLU A 27 10.05 22.08 -8.38
N PHE A 28 9.19 23.00 -8.82
CA PHE A 28 8.36 22.83 -10.02
C PHE A 28 8.50 24.04 -10.95
N ALA A 29 8.43 23.80 -12.26
CA ALA A 29 8.50 24.88 -13.24
C ALA A 29 7.22 25.74 -13.27
N SER A 30 6.07 25.18 -12.86
CA SER A 30 4.77 25.86 -12.85
C SER A 30 3.77 25.16 -11.91
N ILE A 31 2.69 25.86 -11.58
CA ILE A 31 1.63 25.33 -10.71
C ILE A 31 0.92 24.14 -11.38
N ASP A 32 0.73 24.16 -12.71
CA ASP A 32 0.13 23.03 -13.44
C ASP A 32 0.99 21.77 -13.40
N GLU A 33 2.32 21.93 -13.38
CA GLU A 33 3.26 20.82 -13.22
C GLU A 33 3.15 20.21 -11.83
N ALA A 34 3.14 21.05 -10.79
CA ALA A 34 2.96 20.62 -9.41
C ALA A 34 1.59 19.95 -9.18
N LEU A 35 0.52 20.48 -9.80
CA LEU A 35 -0.81 19.87 -9.74
C LEU A 35 -0.85 18.53 -10.48
N ARG A 36 -0.18 18.40 -11.64
CA ARG A 36 -0.10 17.14 -12.38
C ARG A 36 0.62 16.06 -11.56
N ASP A 37 1.69 16.44 -10.86
CA ASP A 37 2.43 15.54 -9.96
C ASP A 37 1.56 15.08 -8.78
N LEU A 38 0.91 16.01 -8.06
CA LEU A 38 -0.02 15.70 -6.97
C LEU A 38 -1.17 14.79 -7.41
N VAL A 39 -1.75 15.03 -8.59
CA VAL A 39 -2.80 14.17 -9.16
C VAL A 39 -2.25 12.78 -9.51
N GLY A 40 -0.99 12.69 -9.95
CA GLY A 40 -0.29 11.42 -10.15
C GLY A 40 -0.18 10.63 -8.85
N GLN A 41 0.30 11.27 -7.79
CA GLN A 41 0.41 10.65 -6.47
C GLN A 41 -0.96 10.23 -5.92
N TRP A 42 -1.97 11.09 -6.01
CA TRP A 42 -3.33 10.76 -5.56
C TRP A 42 -3.91 9.56 -6.31
N GLN A 43 -3.67 9.46 -7.62
CA GLN A 43 -4.08 8.28 -8.38
C GLN A 43 -3.33 7.05 -7.90
N HIS A 44 -2.01 7.12 -7.79
CA HIS A 44 -1.18 6.01 -7.31
C HIS A 44 -1.68 5.48 -5.95
N ASP A 45 -1.89 6.36 -4.97
CA ASP A 45 -2.43 6.02 -3.66
C ASP A 45 -3.80 5.33 -3.77
N ARG A 46 -4.66 5.82 -4.67
CA ARG A 46 -6.00 5.26 -4.89
C ARG A 46 -5.97 3.87 -5.55
N TRP A 47 -4.96 3.56 -6.36
CA TRP A 47 -4.83 2.26 -7.01
C TRP A 47 -4.10 1.23 -6.15
N GLU A 48 -3.19 1.64 -5.27
CA GLU A 48 -2.44 0.73 -4.38
C GLU A 48 -3.15 0.40 -3.07
N THR A 49 -3.90 1.34 -2.49
CA THR A 49 -4.64 1.12 -1.24
C THR A 49 -5.69 -0.02 -1.31
N PRO A 50 -6.52 -0.18 -2.36
CA PRO A 50 -7.53 -1.23 -2.38
C PRO A 50 -6.93 -2.63 -2.52
N GLN A 51 -5.78 -2.77 -3.19
CA GLN A 51 -5.14 -4.08 -3.40
C GLN A 51 -4.52 -4.60 -2.11
N GLN A 52 -3.80 -3.74 -1.38
CA GLN A 52 -3.22 -4.10 -0.08
C GLN A 52 -4.30 -4.40 0.95
N THR A 53 -5.38 -3.60 0.97
CA THR A 53 -6.51 -3.85 1.87
C THR A 53 -7.23 -5.14 1.53
N ALA A 54 -7.41 -5.47 0.25
CA ALA A 54 -8.03 -6.72 -0.18
C ALA A 54 -7.18 -7.94 0.15
N LEU A 55 -5.86 -7.88 -0.07
CA LEU A 55 -4.92 -8.94 0.31
C LEU A 55 -4.91 -9.17 1.82
N LEU A 56 -4.91 -8.10 2.61
CA LEU A 56 -4.95 -8.20 4.07
C LEU A 56 -6.28 -8.79 4.55
N ARG A 57 -7.41 -8.38 3.97
CA ARG A 57 -8.73 -8.97 4.30
C ARG A 57 -8.78 -10.45 3.98
N LEU A 58 -8.26 -10.86 2.81
CA LEU A 58 -8.19 -12.26 2.44
C LEU A 58 -7.32 -13.07 3.40
N ALA A 59 -6.15 -12.55 3.80
CA ALA A 59 -5.28 -13.21 4.77
C ALA A 59 -5.93 -13.35 6.15
N ILE A 60 -6.70 -12.34 6.58
CA ILE A 60 -7.48 -12.40 7.83
C ILE A 60 -8.58 -13.46 7.72
N GLU A 61 -9.34 -13.48 6.63
CA GLU A 61 -10.39 -14.50 6.41
C GLU A 61 -9.80 -15.91 6.35
N GLU A 62 -8.66 -16.11 5.71
CA GLU A 62 -7.94 -17.38 5.69
C GLU A 62 -7.51 -17.78 7.11
N SER A 63 -6.96 -16.86 7.90
CA SER A 63 -6.56 -17.13 9.28
C SER A 63 -7.73 -17.41 10.22
N LEU A 64 -8.87 -16.75 10.03
CA LEU A 64 -10.06 -16.95 10.87
C LEU A 64 -10.76 -18.29 10.58
N ASN A 65 -10.66 -18.76 9.34
CA ASN A 65 -11.19 -20.05 8.92
C ASN A 65 -10.12 -21.15 8.92
N ASP A 66 -8.91 -20.86 9.41
CA ASP A 66 -7.82 -21.82 9.45
C ASP A 66 -8.16 -22.92 10.47
N PRO A 67 -8.24 -24.19 10.05
CA PRO A 67 -8.66 -25.28 10.92
C PRO A 67 -7.53 -25.77 11.85
N LYS A 68 -6.30 -25.25 11.72
CA LYS A 68 -5.17 -25.69 12.54
C LYS A 68 -5.36 -25.18 13.98
N PRO A 69 -4.97 -25.98 14.98
CA PRO A 69 -5.02 -25.56 16.35
C PRO A 69 -4.07 -24.39 16.62
N SER A 70 -4.43 -23.57 17.60
CA SER A 70 -3.55 -22.52 18.13
C SER A 70 -2.28 -23.16 18.71
N LEU A 71 -1.11 -22.74 18.23
CA LEU A 71 0.19 -23.17 18.74
C LEU A 71 0.72 -22.19 19.80
N SER A 72 1.39 -22.69 20.82
CA SER A 72 2.15 -21.84 21.74
C SER A 72 3.44 -21.33 21.10
N TYR A 73 4.02 -20.28 21.68
CA TYR A 73 5.27 -19.70 21.20
C TYR A 73 6.42 -20.72 21.15
N ASP A 74 6.56 -21.57 22.18
CA ASP A 74 7.61 -22.59 22.24
C ASP A 74 7.46 -23.66 21.15
N GLU A 75 6.22 -24.04 20.82
CA GLU A 75 5.93 -24.99 19.73
C GLU A 75 6.23 -24.39 18.35
N VAL A 76 5.87 -23.12 18.14
CA VAL A 76 6.23 -22.39 16.91
C VAL A 76 7.76 -22.30 16.77
N LYS A 77 8.45 -21.94 17.86
CA LYS A 77 9.91 -21.82 17.87
C LYS A 77 10.60 -23.16 17.57
N ALA A 78 10.12 -24.25 18.15
CA ALA A 78 10.63 -25.60 17.87
C ALA A 78 10.40 -26.02 16.41
N GLY A 79 9.24 -25.68 15.84
CA GLY A 79 8.93 -25.94 14.43
C GLY A 79 9.83 -25.17 13.45
N ILE A 80 10.10 -23.89 13.73
CA ILE A 80 10.98 -23.05 12.90
C ILE A 80 12.43 -23.57 12.91
N VAL A 81 12.93 -24.00 14.06
CA VAL A 81 14.29 -24.56 14.21
C VAL A 81 14.46 -25.87 13.44
N ASN A 82 13.38 -26.63 13.24
CA ASN A 82 13.37 -27.89 12.50
C ASN A 82 12.99 -27.74 11.02
N LEU A 83 12.74 -26.52 10.52
CA LEU A 83 12.41 -26.33 9.11
C LEU A 83 13.67 -26.51 8.24
N PRO A 84 13.74 -27.56 7.39
CA PRO A 84 14.86 -27.69 6.45
C PRO A 84 14.86 -26.50 5.48
N ALA A 85 16.05 -26.08 5.01
CA ALA A 85 16.28 -24.89 4.20
C ALA A 85 15.56 -24.81 2.83
N GLY A 86 14.57 -25.67 2.57
CA GLY A 86 13.70 -25.65 1.40
C GLY A 86 12.32 -26.29 1.62
N GLY A 87 11.83 -26.41 2.85
CA GLY A 87 10.50 -26.97 3.14
C GLY A 87 9.38 -25.95 2.93
N ASP A 88 8.33 -26.33 2.19
CA ASP A 88 7.10 -25.52 2.06
C ASP A 88 6.46 -25.30 3.45
N PRO A 89 6.18 -24.05 3.84
CA PRO A 89 5.75 -23.72 5.20
C PRO A 89 4.30 -24.14 5.53
N ARG A 90 3.56 -24.83 4.63
CA ARG A 90 2.14 -25.15 4.84
C ARG A 90 1.88 -26.56 5.39
N VAL A 91 2.90 -27.41 5.52
CA VAL A 91 2.77 -28.76 6.09
C VAL A 91 3.01 -28.73 7.61
N GLY A 92 2.01 -28.24 8.34
CA GLY A 92 1.86 -28.53 9.76
C GLY A 92 1.17 -29.88 9.92
N ASP A 93 1.93 -30.90 10.29
CA ASP A 93 1.48 -32.27 10.53
C ASP A 93 0.48 -32.28 11.70
N ALA A 94 -0.78 -32.64 11.40
CA ALA A 94 -1.80 -32.91 12.39
C ALA A 94 -1.56 -34.32 12.96
N ALA A 95 -0.73 -34.44 14.00
CA ALA A 95 -0.61 -35.67 14.78
C ALA A 95 -0.17 -35.35 16.22
N GLY A 96 -1.04 -35.64 17.20
CA GLY A 96 -0.71 -35.66 18.62
C GLY A 96 -1.79 -35.08 19.52
#